data_AF-A0A3B0TBX3-F1
#
_entry.id   AF-A0A3B0TBX3-F1
#
_cell.length_a   1.000
_cell.length_b   1.000
_cell.length_c   1.000
_cell.angle_alpha   90.00
_cell.angle_beta   90.00
_cell.angle_gamma   90.00
#
_symmetry.space_group_name_H-M   'P 1'
#
loop_
_entity.id
_entity.type
_entity.pdbx_description
1 polymer ?
#
loop_
_entity_poly.entity_id
_entity_poly.type
_entity_poly.pdbx_seq_one_letter_code
_entity_poly.pdbx_strand_id
1 'polypeptide(L)' 'GGYFISSTICLANNGAIGAMKFLLPIGNFLGLLPLVRFFDEEELLKSITGAGFEIDHQWQPKKDSALFIIARKPD' A
#
# COMPACT_ATOMS: atom_id res chain seq x y z
N GLY A 1 16.31 17.33 0.36
CA GLY A 1 15.36 16.22 0.50
C GLY A 1 16.09 14.88 0.66
N GLY A 2 15.34 13.78 0.65
CA GLY A 2 15.84 12.41 0.87
C GLY A 2 15.04 11.36 0.09
N TYR A 3 15.34 10.08 0.29
CA TYR A 3 14.69 8.96 -0.41
C TYR A 3 13.74 8.18 0.52
N PHE A 4 12.57 7.82 -0.02
CA PHE A 4 11.64 6.84 0.52
C PHE A 4 11.75 5.56 -0.31
N ILE A 5 12.06 4.44 0.33
CA ILE A 5 12.25 3.15 -0.33
C ILE A 5 11.31 2.15 0.35
N SER A 6 10.44 1.51 -0.43
CA SER A 6 9.43 0.59 0.10
C SER A 6 9.21 -0.62 -0.79
N SER A 7 8.81 -1.74 -0.19
CA SER A 7 8.35 -2.95 -0.86
C SER A 7 7.04 -3.38 -0.21
N THR A 8 5.91 -3.03 -0.83
CA THR A 8 4.59 -3.13 -0.19
C THR A 8 3.63 -4.00 -1.02
N ILE A 9 2.99 -4.98 -0.39
CA ILE A 9 1.93 -5.75 -1.04
C ILE A 9 0.68 -4.87 -1.16
N CYS A 10 0.27 -4.58 -2.38
CA CYS A 10 -0.98 -3.89 -2.67
C CYS A 10 -2.10 -4.93 -2.69
N LEU A 11 -3.05 -4.78 -1.77
CA LEU A 11 -4.02 -5.83 -1.46
C LEU A 11 -5.40 -5.55 -2.09
N ALA A 12 -5.76 -4.33 -2.45
CA ALA A 12 -7.12 -4.04 -2.90
C ALA A 12 -7.55 -4.80 -4.18
N ASN A 13 -6.61 -5.20 -5.04
CA ASN A 13 -6.88 -5.97 -6.27
C ASN A 13 -6.62 -7.48 -6.15
N ASN A 14 -6.24 -7.97 -4.95
CA ASN A 14 -5.94 -9.39 -4.74
C ASN A 14 -7.21 -10.16 -4.36
N GLY A 15 -7.58 -11.15 -5.18
CA GLY A 15 -8.71 -12.05 -4.89
C GLY A 15 -8.53 -12.94 -3.64
N ALA A 16 -7.32 -12.95 -3.05
CA ALA A 16 -6.98 -13.75 -1.86
C ALA A 16 -7.60 -13.25 -0.55
N ILE A 17 -8.29 -12.11 -0.54
CA ILE A 17 -8.73 -11.42 0.70
C ILE A 17 -10.21 -11.63 1.00
N GLY A 18 -10.78 -12.76 0.56
CA GLY A 18 -12.21 -13.10 0.63
C GLY A 18 -12.93 -12.70 1.92
N ALA A 19 -13.01 -13.59 2.91
CA ALA A 19 -13.75 -13.32 4.15
C ALA A 19 -13.06 -12.27 5.06
N MET A 20 -11.75 -12.08 4.93
CA MET A 20 -10.99 -11.14 5.76
C MET A 20 -11.45 -9.69 5.59
N LYS A 21 -11.91 -9.29 4.39
CA LYS A 21 -12.46 -7.96 4.15
C LYS A 21 -13.66 -7.63 5.05
N PHE A 22 -14.38 -8.64 5.53
CA PHE A 22 -15.50 -8.49 6.46
C PHE A 22 -15.11 -8.75 7.91
N LEU A 23 -14.24 -9.73 8.18
CA LEU A 23 -13.83 -10.06 9.55
C LEU A 23 -12.95 -8.98 10.19
N LEU A 24 -12.05 -8.36 9.43
CA LEU A 24 -11.14 -7.32 9.94
C LEU A 24 -11.88 -6.08 10.47
N PRO A 25 -12.83 -5.45 9.74
CA PRO A 25 -13.55 -4.29 10.27
C PRO A 25 -14.41 -4.66 11.50
N ILE A 26 -14.99 -5.87 11.55
CA ILE A 26 -15.73 -6.34 12.73
C ILE A 26 -14.79 -6.50 13.92
N GLY A 27 -13.66 -7.18 13.75
CA GLY A 27 -12.67 -7.35 14.81
C GLY A 27 -12.07 -6.03 15.27
N ASN A 28 -11.87 -5.06 14.36
CA ASN A 28 -11.42 -3.72 14.71
C ASN A 28 -12.48 -2.94 15.50
N PHE A 29 -13.75 -3.02 15.10
CA PHE A 29 -14.87 -2.42 15.83
C PHE A 29 -15.01 -2.97 17.26
N LEU A 30 -14.76 -4.28 17.44
CA LEU A 30 -14.74 -4.93 18.74
C LEU A 30 -13.44 -4.68 19.53
N GLY A 31 -12.46 -3.95 18.99
CA GLY A 31 -11.18 -3.65 19.63
C GLY A 31 -10.19 -4.83 19.67
N LEU A 32 -10.47 -5.91 18.95
CA LEU A 32 -9.66 -7.14 18.94
C LEU A 32 -8.57 -7.13 17.86
N LEU A 33 -8.76 -6.36 16.79
CA LEU A 33 -7.84 -6.30 15.65
C LEU A 33 -7.44 -4.85 15.32
N PRO A 34 -6.23 -4.63 14.79
CA PRO A 34 -5.80 -3.32 14.34
C PRO A 34 -6.58 -2.85 13.11
N LEU A 35 -6.54 -1.55 12.84
CA LEU A 35 -7.09 -0.99 11.61
C LEU A 35 -6.25 -1.47 10.42
N VAL A 36 -6.85 -2.25 9.53
CA VAL A 36 -6.24 -2.67 8.27
C VAL A 36 -6.91 -1.92 7.13
N ARG A 37 -6.13 -1.18 6.35
CA ARG A 37 -6.60 -0.54 5.12
C ARG A 37 -6.10 -1.32 3.92
N PHE A 38 -7.03 -1.70 3.06
CA PHE A 38 -6.71 -2.25 1.75
C PHE A 38 -6.52 -1.10 0.80
N PHE A 39 -5.40 -1.12 0.07
CA PHE A 39 -5.13 -0.17 -0.99
C PHE A 39 -4.54 -0.88 -2.20
N ASP A 40 -4.76 -0.30 -3.38
CA ASP A 40 -4.09 -0.71 -4.61
C ASP A 40 -2.82 0.10 -4.87
N GLU A 41 -2.18 -0.22 -5.99
CA GLU A 41 -0.98 0.45 -6.46
C GLU A 41 -1.21 1.94 -6.72
N GLU A 42 -2.35 2.32 -7.31
CA GLU A 42 -2.66 3.72 -7.63
C GLU A 42 -2.83 4.54 -6.34
N GLU A 43 -3.56 4.01 -5.36
CA GLU A 43 -3.75 4.63 -4.05
C GLU A 43 -2.41 4.79 -3.31
N LEU A 44 -1.53 3.78 -3.38
CA LEU A 44 -0.19 3.87 -2.78
C LEU A 44 0.64 4.97 -3.44
N LEU A 45 0.72 4.99 -4.79
CA LEU A 45 1.46 6.01 -5.54
C LEU A 45 0.91 7.42 -5.28
N LYS A 46 -0.41 7.56 -5.22
CA LYS A 46 -1.07 8.83 -4.91
C LYS A 46 -0.77 9.30 -3.48
N SER A 47 -0.68 8.38 -2.51
CA SER A 47 -0.31 8.73 -1.14
C SER A 47 1.13 9.24 -1.04
N ILE A 48 2.06 8.62 -1.79
CA ILE A 48 3.47 8.99 -1.82
C ILE A 48 3.65 10.35 -2.51
N THR A 49 3.06 10.52 -3.69
CA THR A 49 3.12 11.78 -4.44
C THR A 49 2.39 12.92 -3.74
N GLY A 50 1.24 12.65 -3.12
CA GLY A 50 0.50 13.60 -2.29
C GLY A 50 1.28 14.08 -1.06
N ALA A 51 2.26 13.28 -0.57
CA ALA A 51 3.19 13.69 0.47
C ALA A 51 4.37 14.55 -0.05
N GLY A 52 4.34 14.91 -1.33
CA GLY A 52 5.36 15.73 -1.99
C GLY A 52 6.65 14.96 -2.29
N PHE A 53 6.54 13.66 -2.60
CA PHE A 53 7.62 12.88 -3.18
C PHE A 53 7.39 12.73 -4.70
N GLU A 54 8.49 12.56 -5.43
CA GLU A 54 8.51 12.21 -6.84
C GLU A 54 8.92 10.75 -6.97
N ILE A 55 8.24 9.97 -7.81
CA ILE A 55 8.57 8.55 -8.02
C ILE A 55 9.79 8.45 -8.93
N ASP A 56 10.86 7.88 -8.42
CA ASP A 56 12.13 7.68 -9.14
C ASP A 56 12.19 6.27 -9.76
N HIS A 57 11.69 5.27 -9.04
CA HIS A 57 11.61 3.90 -9.52
C HIS A 57 10.34 3.21 -9.02
N GLN A 58 9.71 2.43 -9.90
CA GLN A 58 8.54 1.61 -9.62
C GLN A 58 8.71 0.27 -10.32
N TRP A 59 8.62 -0.82 -9.56
CA TRP A 59 8.80 -2.17 -10.10
C TRP A 59 7.92 -3.19 -9.38
N GLN A 60 7.25 -4.05 -10.16
CA GLN A 60 6.50 -5.19 -9.65
C GLN A 60 6.81 -6.42 -10.54
N PRO A 61 7.37 -7.50 -9.99
CA PRO A 61 7.80 -8.65 -10.80
C PRO A 61 6.65 -9.45 -11.41
N LYS A 62 5.50 -9.51 -10.73
CA LYS A 62 4.29 -10.20 -11.20
C LYS A 62 3.04 -9.63 -10.53
N LYS A 63 1.87 -9.93 -11.10
CA LYS A 63 0.58 -9.64 -10.47
C LYS A 63 0.54 -10.20 -9.03
N ASP A 64 -0.05 -9.42 -8.12
CA ASP A 64 -0.23 -9.72 -6.68
C ASP A 64 1.07 -9.83 -5.86
N SER A 65 2.23 -9.47 -6.43
CA SER A 65 3.50 -9.35 -5.69
C SER A 65 3.69 -7.95 -5.09
N ALA A 66 4.67 -7.80 -4.18
CA ALA A 66 4.97 -6.50 -3.59
C ALA A 66 5.38 -5.49 -4.66
N LEU A 67 4.83 -4.28 -4.58
CA LEU A 67 5.22 -3.13 -5.37
C LEU A 67 6.45 -2.49 -4.71
N PHE A 68 7.57 -2.49 -5.42
CA PHE A 68 8.81 -1.85 -5.01
C PHE A 68 8.85 -0.42 -5.53
N ILE A 69 9.05 0.54 -4.64
CA ILE A 69 9.06 1.98 -4.95
C ILE A 69 10.31 2.62 -4.36
N ILE A 70 11.00 3.41 -5.17
CA ILE A 70 11.95 4.43 -4.74
C ILE A 70 11.35 5.78 -5.09
N ALA A 71 11.20 6.66 -4.11
CA ALA A 71 10.68 8.01 -4.30
C ALA A 71 11.62 9.03 -3.66
N ARG A 72 11.81 10.18 -4.31
CA ARG A 72 12.68 11.26 -3.85
C ARG A 72 11.84 12.44 -3.39
N LYS A 73 12.17 13.03 -2.25
CA LYS A 73 11.61 14.33 -1.86
C LYS A 73 12.48 15.44 -2.45
N PRO A 74 11.94 16.34 -3.29
CA PRO A 74 12.64 17.55 -3.73
C PRO A 74 13.05 18.41 -2.51
N ASP A 75 14.06 19.26 -2.69
CA ASP A 75 14.52 20.18 -1.63
C ASP A 75 13.44 21.19 -1.23
#